data_AF-A0AAU2AJ93-F1
#
_entry.id   AF-A0AAU2AJ93-F1
#
_cell.length_a   1.000
_cell.length_b   1.000
_cell.length_c   1.000
_cell.angle_alpha   90.00
_cell.angle_beta   90.00
_cell.angle_gamma   90.00
#
_symmetry.space_group_name_H-M   'P 1'
#
loop_
_entity.id
_entity.type
_entity.pdbx_description
1 polymer ?
#
loop_
_entity_poly.entity_id
_entity_poly.type
_entity_poly.pdbx_seq_one_letter_code
_entity_poly.pdbx_strand_id
1 'polypeptide(L)'
;MTDPGTILAQARKGPVPTNWRVFTRTRGKLSGLLHGTSHDPAPLLVITPDGAVEYTDESKPLTIVGFHDLTGMTLHVSGRSFSDSSLVTLSVWVDLHHRDGSTTKWRSESFADDLQTVQGFIEAYGAHKALRGS
;
A
#
# COMPACT_ATOMS: atom_id res chain seq x y z
N MET A 1 -13.30 0.44 -9.01
CA MET A 1 -12.67 1.23 -7.92
C MET A 1 -12.98 2.70 -8.14
N THR A 2 -13.20 3.49 -7.08
CA THR A 2 -13.33 4.96 -7.17
C THR A 2 -12.09 5.59 -7.81
N ASP A 3 -12.27 6.69 -8.53
CA ASP A 3 -11.19 7.45 -9.15
C ASP A 3 -10.11 7.86 -8.11
N PRO A 4 -8.81 7.62 -8.39
CA PRO A 4 -7.70 8.01 -7.52
C PRO A 4 -7.65 9.50 -7.16
N GLY A 5 -8.00 10.41 -8.08
CA GLY A 5 -8.02 11.84 -7.79
C GLY A 5 -9.07 12.19 -6.74
N THR A 6 -10.23 11.56 -6.84
CA THR A 6 -11.34 11.69 -5.87
C THR A 6 -10.96 11.12 -4.50
N ILE A 7 -10.29 9.96 -4.46
CA ILE A 7 -9.77 9.36 -3.22
C ILE A 7 -8.78 10.31 -2.53
N LEU A 8 -7.85 10.89 -3.30
CA LEU A 8 -6.86 11.84 -2.78
C LEU A 8 -7.53 13.09 -2.20
N ALA A 9 -8.47 13.67 -2.94
CA ALA A 9 -9.20 14.86 -2.51
C ALA A 9 -9.98 14.59 -1.20
N GLN A 10 -10.65 13.44 -1.09
CA GLN A 10 -11.37 13.05 0.13
C GLN A 10 -10.42 12.82 1.31
N ALA A 11 -9.32 12.09 1.08
CA ALA A 11 -8.33 11.78 2.11
C ALA A 11 -7.71 13.05 2.72
N ARG A 12 -7.52 14.10 1.92
CA ARG A 12 -6.97 15.38 2.38
C ARG A 12 -7.97 16.32 3.02
N LYS A 13 -9.21 16.33 2.55
CA LYS A 13 -10.28 17.16 3.14
C LYS A 13 -10.71 16.64 4.51
N GLY A 14 -10.58 15.32 4.74
CA GLY A 14 -11.11 14.64 5.92
C GLY A 14 -12.65 14.78 6.01
N PRO A 15 -13.25 14.33 7.13
CA PRO A 15 -13.04 12.98 7.64
C PRO A 15 -13.26 11.94 6.52
N VAL A 16 -12.42 10.91 6.49
CA VAL A 16 -12.59 9.80 5.55
C VAL A 16 -13.69 8.85 6.01
N PRO A 17 -14.33 8.12 5.08
CA PRO A 17 -15.23 7.04 5.43
C PRO A 17 -14.59 6.07 6.44
N THR A 18 -15.35 5.53 7.38
CA THR A 18 -14.85 4.65 8.46
C THR A 18 -14.23 3.36 7.97
N ASN A 19 -14.54 2.96 6.74
CA ASN A 19 -13.99 1.80 6.07
C ASN A 19 -12.72 2.11 5.24
N TRP A 20 -12.20 3.33 5.33
CA TRP A 20 -10.93 3.72 4.73
C TRP A 20 -9.83 3.73 5.78
N ARG A 21 -8.61 3.39 5.36
CA ARG A 21 -7.39 3.55 6.16
C ARG A 21 -6.45 4.47 5.41
N VAL A 22 -5.97 5.50 6.09
CA VAL A 22 -5.08 6.51 5.52
C VAL A 22 -3.79 6.49 6.30
N PHE A 23 -2.70 6.25 5.59
CA PHE A 23 -1.34 6.29 6.14
C PHE A 23 -0.61 7.50 5.57
N THR A 24 -0.02 8.28 6.45
CA THR A 24 0.78 9.47 6.11
C THR A 24 2.16 9.34 6.73
N ARG A 25 3.20 9.76 6.02
CA ARG A 25 4.56 9.81 6.58
C ARG A 25 5.16 11.18 6.40
N THR A 26 5.84 11.69 7.43
CA THR A 26 6.67 12.88 7.31
C THR A 26 7.93 12.54 6.49
N ARG A 27 8.25 13.34 5.46
CA ARG A 27 9.33 13.04 4.48
C ARG A 27 10.68 12.71 5.13
N GLY A 28 11.01 13.28 6.30
CA GLY A 28 12.27 13.02 7.00
C GLY A 28 12.53 11.56 7.41
N LYS A 29 11.55 10.66 7.27
CA LYS A 29 11.70 9.22 7.51
C LYS A 29 11.78 8.37 6.23
N LEU A 30 11.77 8.93 5.02
CA LEU A 30 11.98 8.16 3.78
C LEU A 30 13.44 7.69 3.71
N SER A 31 13.71 6.52 4.29
CA SER A 31 15.01 5.88 4.24
C SER A 31 15.17 5.22 2.87
N GLY A 32 15.93 5.85 1.98
CA GLY A 32 16.35 5.26 0.70
C GLY A 32 15.97 6.04 -0.54
N LEU A 33 16.97 6.69 -1.14
CA LEU A 33 17.11 7.01 -2.57
C LEU A 33 16.21 8.07 -3.24
N LEU A 34 15.15 8.60 -2.62
CA LEU A 34 14.37 9.70 -3.22
C LEU A 34 14.58 11.02 -2.45
N HIS A 35 15.51 11.85 -2.92
CA HIS A 35 15.71 13.23 -2.43
C HIS A 35 14.58 14.14 -2.94
N GLY A 36 13.39 14.02 -2.36
CA GLY A 36 12.31 15.00 -2.56
C GLY A 36 12.67 16.32 -1.89
N THR A 37 12.41 17.43 -2.56
CA THR A 37 12.67 18.77 -2.00
C THR A 37 11.69 19.04 -0.85
N SER A 38 11.96 20.03 0.02
CA SER A 38 11.04 20.42 1.10
C SER A 38 9.64 20.85 0.61
N HIS A 39 9.47 21.08 -0.70
CA HIS A 39 8.25 21.58 -1.31
C HIS A 39 7.33 20.48 -1.85
N ASP A 40 7.80 19.25 -2.03
CA ASP A 40 6.93 18.19 -2.55
C ASP A 40 6.00 17.72 -1.40
N PRO A 41 4.73 17.39 -1.66
CA PRO A 41 3.79 16.92 -0.64
C PRO A 41 4.28 15.62 0.04
N ALA A 42 3.74 15.36 1.24
CA ALA A 42 4.02 14.14 2.00
C ALA A 42 3.39 12.91 1.32
N PRO A 43 4.07 11.74 1.32
CA PRO A 43 3.50 10.52 0.77
C PRO A 43 2.26 10.09 1.54
N LEU A 44 1.32 9.52 0.80
CA LEU A 44 0.00 9.11 1.28
C LEU A 44 -0.31 7.72 0.72
N LEU A 45 -0.71 6.79 1.58
CA LEU A 45 -1.31 5.52 1.17
C LEU A 45 -2.75 5.49 1.66
N VAL A 46 -3.69 5.32 0.74
CA VAL A 46 -5.12 5.19 1.05
C VAL A 46 -5.58 3.81 0.69
N ILE A 47 -6.08 3.07 1.68
CA ILE A 47 -6.69 1.76 1.51
C ILE A 47 -8.20 1.94 1.66
N THR A 48 -8.93 1.61 0.61
CA THR A 48 -10.39 1.66 0.53
C THR A 48 -10.95 0.23 0.46
N PRO A 49 -12.28 0.04 0.60
CA PRO A 49 -12.89 -1.28 0.41
C PRO A 49 -12.71 -1.86 -1.00
N ASP A 50 -12.43 -1.03 -2.00
CA ASP A 50 -12.34 -1.47 -3.41
C ASP A 50 -10.89 -1.59 -3.90
N GLY A 51 -9.91 -1.21 -3.09
CA GLY A 51 -8.52 -1.16 -3.52
C GLY A 51 -7.65 -0.24 -2.68
N ALA A 52 -6.38 -0.16 -3.05
CA ALA A 52 -5.39 0.72 -2.43
C ALA A 52 -4.75 1.63 -3.46
N VAL A 53 -4.45 2.86 -3.05
CA VAL A 53 -3.74 3.84 -3.87
C VAL A 53 -2.64 4.48 -3.06
N GLU A 54 -1.42 4.46 -3.60
CA GLU A 54 -0.27 5.16 -3.04
C GLU A 54 0.03 6.42 -3.88
N TYR A 55 0.32 7.51 -3.20
CA TYR A 55 0.68 8.81 -3.78
C TYR A 55 2.02 9.25 -3.21
N THR A 56 2.96 9.56 -4.09
CA THR A 56 4.21 10.26 -3.74
C THR A 56 4.06 11.77 -3.88
N ASP A 57 3.10 12.22 -4.70
CA ASP A 57 2.76 13.63 -4.88
C ASP A 57 1.26 13.94 -5.09
N GLU A 58 0.92 15.22 -5.30
CA GLU A 58 -0.48 15.69 -5.40
C GLU A 58 -1.13 15.38 -6.75
N SER A 59 -0.34 14.95 -7.72
CA SER A 59 -0.74 14.91 -9.13
C SER A 59 -0.82 13.49 -9.68
N LYS A 60 -0.02 12.55 -9.16
CA LYS A 60 0.07 11.21 -9.72
C LYS A 60 0.07 10.11 -8.66
N PRO A 61 -0.86 9.15 -8.73
CA PRO A 61 -0.75 7.94 -7.95
C PRO A 61 0.47 7.16 -8.45
N LEU A 62 1.30 6.73 -7.51
CA LEU A 62 2.47 5.90 -7.75
C LEU A 62 2.05 4.46 -8.05
N THR A 63 1.09 3.95 -7.28
CA THR A 63 0.57 2.59 -7.44
C THR A 63 -0.92 2.58 -7.18
N ILE A 64 -1.66 1.90 -8.06
CA ILE A 64 -3.10 1.69 -7.94
C ILE A 64 -3.34 0.18 -7.96
N VAL A 65 -4.04 -0.33 -6.95
CA VAL A 65 -4.48 -1.72 -6.89
C VAL A 65 -5.99 -1.76 -6.73
N GLY A 66 -6.71 -2.24 -7.74
CA GLY A 66 -8.13 -2.53 -7.65
C GLY A 66 -8.38 -3.96 -7.20
N PHE A 67 -9.04 -4.16 -6.06
CA PHE A 67 -9.31 -5.52 -5.54
C PHE A 67 -10.21 -6.34 -6.46
N HIS A 68 -11.03 -5.68 -7.28
CA HIS A 68 -11.84 -6.37 -8.27
C HIS A 68 -11.01 -7.10 -9.33
N ASP A 69 -9.80 -6.65 -9.63
CA ASP A 69 -8.95 -7.23 -10.68
C ASP A 69 -8.21 -8.49 -10.19
N LEU A 70 -8.26 -8.74 -8.87
CA LEU A 70 -7.51 -9.80 -8.22
C LEU A 70 -8.37 -11.05 -8.01
N THR A 71 -7.77 -12.20 -8.28
CA THR A 71 -8.31 -13.54 -7.98
C THR A 71 -7.83 -14.08 -6.64
N GLY A 72 -6.67 -13.59 -6.16
CA GLY A 72 -6.08 -13.97 -4.88
C GLY A 72 -4.91 -13.06 -4.50
N MET A 73 -4.37 -13.29 -3.31
CA MET A 73 -3.08 -12.72 -2.90
C MET A 73 -2.29 -13.72 -2.07
N THR A 74 -0.97 -13.57 -2.05
CA THR A 74 -0.08 -14.34 -1.18
C THR A 74 0.90 -13.42 -0.44
N LEU A 75 0.93 -13.49 0.89
CA LEU A 75 1.91 -12.78 1.70
C LEU A 75 3.25 -13.53 1.70
N HIS A 76 4.31 -12.82 1.36
CA HIS A 76 5.67 -13.31 1.41
C HIS A 76 6.49 -12.55 2.46
N VAL A 77 7.24 -13.31 3.25
CA VAL A 77 8.18 -12.80 4.25
C VAL A 77 9.52 -13.49 4.02
N SER A 78 10.58 -12.72 3.82
CA SER A 78 11.95 -13.21 3.67
C SER A 78 12.84 -12.58 4.73
N GLY A 79 13.46 -13.40 5.56
CA GLY A 79 14.49 -12.98 6.51
C GLY A 79 15.89 -13.21 5.95
N ARG A 80 16.76 -12.21 6.05
CA ARG A 80 18.21 -12.37 5.82
C ARG A 80 18.95 -12.14 7.14
N SER A 81 19.71 -13.14 7.58
CA SER A 81 20.66 -13.03 8.69
C SER A 81 22.08 -12.93 8.14
N PHE A 82 22.88 -12.02 8.68
CA PHE A 82 24.31 -11.98 8.41
C PHE A 82 25.03 -12.82 9.48
N SER A 83 25.98 -13.67 9.06
CA SER A 83 26.58 -14.71 9.92
C SER A 83 27.16 -14.24 11.25
N ASP A 84 27.49 -12.94 11.38
CA ASP A 84 28.09 -12.36 12.59
C ASP A 84 27.16 -11.35 13.31
N SER A 85 25.87 -11.28 12.96
CA SER A 85 24.94 -10.33 13.56
C SER A 85 23.60 -10.96 13.93
N SER A 86 23.08 -10.62 15.11
CA SER A 86 21.71 -10.97 15.55
C SER A 86 20.62 -10.17 14.82
N LEU A 87 21.00 -9.26 13.92
CA LEU A 87 20.08 -8.45 13.12
C LEU A 87 19.53 -9.27 11.95
N VAL A 88 18.24 -9.60 12.03
CA VAL A 88 17.47 -10.18 10.93
C VAL A 88 16.84 -9.05 10.13
N THR A 89 17.20 -8.91 8.86
CA THR A 89 16.51 -8.00 7.95
C THR A 89 15.29 -8.73 7.37
N LEU A 90 14.10 -8.25 7.69
CA LEU A 90 12.84 -8.77 7.14
C LEU A 90 12.45 -7.99 5.89
N SER A 91 12.20 -8.72 4.81
CA SER A 91 11.60 -8.20 3.58
C SER A 91 10.19 -8.77 3.45
N VAL A 92 9.17 -7.91 3.47
CA VAL A 92 7.76 -8.29 3.39
C VAL A 92 7.15 -7.74 2.11
N TRP A 93 6.40 -8.55 1.38
CA TRP A 93 5.64 -8.14 0.19
C TRP A 93 4.42 -9.03 -0.03
N VAL A 94 3.49 -8.60 -0.90
CA VAL A 94 2.32 -9.37 -1.28
C VAL A 94 2.36 -9.64 -2.78
N ASP A 95 2.27 -10.89 -3.18
CA ASP A 95 2.03 -11.23 -4.58
C ASP A 95 0.52 -11.11 -4.86
N LEU A 96 0.17 -10.30 -5.85
CA LEU A 96 -1.20 -10.07 -6.29
C LEU A 96 -1.47 -10.95 -7.51
N HIS A 97 -2.43 -11.86 -7.42
CA HIS A 97 -2.82 -12.73 -8.52
C HIS A 97 -3.99 -12.07 -9.26
N HIS A 98 -3.80 -11.77 -10.54
CA HIS A 98 -4.78 -11.08 -11.37
C HIS A 98 -5.68 -12.06 -12.13
N ARG A 99 -6.81 -11.56 -12.62
CA ARG A 99 -7.77 -12.34 -13.44
C ARG A 99 -7.20 -12.78 -14.80
N ASP A 100 -6.24 -12.05 -15.34
CA ASP A 100 -5.55 -12.40 -16.59
C ASP A 100 -4.48 -13.49 -16.39
N GLY A 101 -4.34 -14.01 -15.16
CA GLY A 101 -3.33 -15.01 -14.80
C GLY A 101 -1.97 -14.42 -14.47
N SER A 102 -1.76 -13.11 -14.63
CA SER A 102 -0.52 -12.45 -14.25
C SER A 102 -0.41 -12.38 -12.72
N THR A 103 0.83 -12.33 -12.24
CA THR A 103 1.13 -12.09 -10.82
C THR A 103 2.06 -10.89 -10.71
N THR A 104 1.68 -9.91 -9.90
CA THR A 104 2.49 -8.72 -9.65
C THR A 104 2.86 -8.62 -8.19
N LYS A 105 4.13 -8.36 -7.90
CA LYS A 105 4.60 -8.09 -6.55
C LYS A 105 4.16 -6.68 -6.12
N TRP A 106 3.44 -6.59 -5.01
CA TRP A 106 3.08 -5.33 -4.36
C TRP A 106 3.81 -5.16 -3.04
N ARG A 107 4.40 -3.98 -2.88
CA ARG A 107 4.95 -3.47 -1.62
C ARG A 107 4.84 -1.96 -1.70
N SER A 108 4.40 -1.32 -0.62
CA SER A 108 4.39 0.14 -0.58
C SER A 108 5.82 0.68 -0.74
N GLU A 109 6.03 1.66 -1.60
CA GLU A 109 7.35 2.26 -1.78
C GLU A 109 7.67 3.22 -0.62
N SER A 110 6.70 4.01 -0.20
CA SER A 110 6.85 5.03 0.84
C SER A 110 6.71 4.47 2.26
N PHE A 111 6.03 3.32 2.40
CA PHE A 111 5.71 2.68 3.67
C PHE A 111 6.25 1.24 3.78
N ALA A 112 7.34 0.94 3.05
CA ALA A 112 7.92 -0.40 2.91
C ALA A 112 8.27 -1.12 4.23
N ASP A 113 8.52 -0.38 5.31
CA ASP A 113 8.89 -0.89 6.64
C ASP A 113 7.73 -0.84 7.64
N ASP A 114 6.55 -0.39 7.22
CA ASP A 114 5.36 -0.27 8.06
C ASP A 114 4.45 -1.48 7.85
N LEU A 115 4.57 -2.46 8.74
CA LEU A 115 3.76 -3.68 8.71
C LEU A 115 2.25 -3.41 8.80
N GLN A 116 1.84 -2.27 9.39
CA GLN A 116 0.42 -1.92 9.47
C GLN A 116 -0.18 -1.64 8.09
N THR A 117 0.63 -1.16 7.14
CA THR A 117 0.17 -0.94 5.76
C THR A 117 -0.10 -2.26 5.04
N VAL A 118 0.77 -3.26 5.22
CA VAL A 118 0.60 -4.60 4.68
C VAL A 118 -0.60 -5.30 5.31
N GLN A 119 -0.72 -5.26 6.64
CA GLN A 119 -1.87 -5.82 7.34
C GLN A 119 -3.18 -5.14 6.92
N GLY A 120 -3.20 -3.81 6.83
CA GLY A 120 -4.40 -3.08 6.41
C GLY A 120 -4.82 -3.38 4.98
N PHE A 121 -3.86 -3.61 4.09
CA PHE A 121 -4.11 -4.04 2.72
C PHE A 121 -4.75 -5.43 2.68
N ILE A 122 -4.18 -6.39 3.42
CA ILE A 122 -4.67 -7.77 3.48
C ILE A 122 -6.10 -7.81 4.05
N GLU A 123 -6.33 -7.11 5.15
CA GLU A 123 -7.65 -7.05 5.81
C GLU A 123 -8.71 -6.42 4.90
N ALA A 124 -8.36 -5.35 4.17
CA ALA A 124 -9.30 -4.69 3.27
C ALA A 124 -9.72 -5.59 2.10
N TYR A 125 -8.77 -6.32 1.49
CA TYR A 125 -9.11 -7.30 0.46
C TYR A 125 -9.87 -8.50 1.02
N GLY A 126 -9.50 -9.00 2.21
CA GLY A 126 -10.24 -10.07 2.88
C GLY A 126 -11.71 -9.70 3.08
N ALA A 127 -11.97 -8.47 3.55
CA ALA A 127 -13.31 -7.92 3.66
C ALA A 127 -13.99 -7.78 2.29
N HIS A 128 -13.28 -7.29 1.26
CA HIS A 128 -13.80 -7.18 -0.11
C HIS A 128 -14.29 -8.53 -0.66
N LYS A 129 -13.49 -9.59 -0.49
CA LYS A 129 -13.86 -10.95 -0.91
C LYS A 129 -15.03 -11.51 -0.11
N ALA A 130 -15.04 -11.33 1.20
CA ALA A 130 -16.14 -11.81 2.05
C ALA A 130 -17.48 -11.18 1.68
N LEU A 131 -17.51 -9.88 1.35
CA LEU A 131 -18.72 -9.15 0.98
C LEU A 131 -19.26 -9.49 -0.42
N ARG A 132 -18.41 -10.02 -1.32
CA ARG A 132 -18.79 -10.28 -2.71
C ARG A 132 -19.09 -11.74 -3.03
N GLY A 133 -18.98 -12.64 -2.05
CA GLY A 133 -19.17 -14.07 -2.26
C GLY A 133 -18.00 -14.69 -3.03
N SER A 134 -17.61 -15.89 -2.63
CA SER A 134 -16.56 -16.71 -3.24
C SER A 134 -16.77 -16.93 -4.73
#